data_AF-A0A1S3XY75-F1
#
_entry.id   AF-A0A1S3XY75-F1
#
_cell.length_a   1.000
_cell.length_b   1.000
_cell.length_c   1.000
_cell.angle_alpha   90.00
_cell.angle_beta   90.00
_cell.angle_gamma   90.00
#
_symmetry.space_group_name_H-M   'P 1'
#
loop_
_entity.id
_entity.type
_entity.pdbx_description
1 polymer ?
#
loop_
_entity_poly.entity_id
_entity_poly.type
_entity_poly.pdbx_seq_one_letter_code
_entity_poly.pdbx_strand_id
1 'polypeptide(L)'
;MSFFSSFFLLVSFLFFSPCLSTRTSPFFSTKPINPTNYHKIQSYTWHEFGKFVDATRGNKINGISELKKYFHRFGYLKMDNLNFTDLFDDHLEHALIKYQEKLGLIVTGKLDENTVSQIISPRCGVSDFAPKFMHAKRHYAFFSGRPRWSRSIPIILTYAFSPENVITSLSKSEIKGAFRRAFSHWASVIPVTFSESNDYGFADIKIGFYKGDHGDGEPFDGVLGVLAHAFSPETGRFHLDAAETWAVDFDREKSDEAIDLESVATHEIGHLLGLAHTSVQEAVMFPSLRPREKKVDLKMDDIKGIQALYGSNPNFNDQALSESDTSINNGVALRKRPFTWSNFILFLILSIAM
;
A
#
# COMPACT_ATOMS: atom_id res chain seq x y z
N MET A 1 -51.39 -52.19 47.24
CA MET A 1 -50.78 -51.57 48.44
C MET A 1 -49.75 -50.56 47.91
N SER A 2 -49.99 -49.25 47.82
CA SER A 2 -50.13 -48.26 48.92
C SER A 2 -48.85 -48.23 49.78
N PHE A 3 -48.09 -47.15 50.02
CA PHE A 3 -48.36 -45.71 50.06
C PHE A 3 -47.06 -44.89 49.88
N PHE A 4 -47.28 -43.62 49.55
CA PHE A 4 -46.42 -42.43 49.54
C PHE A 4 -45.44 -42.21 50.72
N SER A 5 -44.34 -41.50 50.47
CA SER A 5 -44.08 -40.17 51.08
C SER A 5 -43.06 -39.34 50.27
N SER A 6 -43.26 -38.02 50.28
CA SER A 6 -42.76 -36.98 49.38
C SER A 6 -41.64 -36.09 49.95
N PHE A 7 -41.14 -35.18 49.09
CA PHE A 7 -40.56 -33.84 49.32
C PHE A 7 -39.04 -33.79 49.64
N PHE A 8 -38.17 -32.90 49.10
CA PHE A 8 -38.29 -31.51 48.60
C PHE A 8 -37.24 -31.22 47.49
N LEU A 9 -37.68 -30.52 46.42
CA LEU A 9 -37.04 -29.47 45.59
C LEU A 9 -35.50 -29.32 45.48
N LEU A 10 -34.97 -29.24 44.25
CA LEU A 10 -34.62 -27.95 43.63
C LEU A 10 -34.44 -28.04 42.10
N VAL A 11 -35.11 -27.14 41.40
CA VAL A 11 -35.03 -26.91 39.95
C VAL A 11 -33.75 -26.13 39.63
N SER A 12 -33.05 -26.50 38.55
CA SER A 12 -32.24 -25.56 37.79
C SER A 12 -32.13 -25.98 36.32
N PHE A 13 -33.17 -25.63 35.57
CA PHE A 13 -33.03 -25.33 34.14
C PHE A 13 -32.26 -24.03 34.01
N LEU A 14 -31.02 -24.07 33.51
CA LEU A 14 -30.37 -22.89 32.95
C LEU A 14 -29.59 -23.29 31.68
N PHE A 15 -30.26 -23.04 30.56
CA PHE A 15 -29.73 -22.53 29.28
C PHE A 15 -28.30 -22.94 28.88
N PHE A 16 -28.21 -23.95 28.02
CA PHE A 16 -27.16 -23.97 27.00
C PHE A 16 -27.46 -22.85 25.99
N SER A 17 -26.93 -21.65 26.24
CA SER A 17 -26.78 -20.64 25.20
C SER A 17 -25.48 -20.92 24.43
N PRO A 18 -25.51 -21.13 23.11
CA PRO A 18 -24.30 -21.14 22.32
C PRO A 18 -23.70 -19.74 22.38
N CYS A 19 -22.50 -19.62 22.94
CA CYS A 19 -21.75 -18.38 22.93
C CYS A 19 -21.28 -18.11 21.50
N LEU A 20 -22.16 -17.51 20.69
CA LEU A 20 -21.78 -16.79 19.49
C LEU A 20 -20.87 -15.65 19.95
N SER A 21 -19.57 -15.73 19.64
CA SER A 21 -18.69 -14.58 19.73
C SER A 21 -19.18 -13.54 18.74
N THR A 22 -20.03 -12.64 19.20
CA THR A 22 -20.34 -11.38 18.51
C THR A 22 -19.05 -10.58 18.46
N ARG A 23 -18.37 -10.64 17.32
CA ARG A 23 -17.30 -9.71 16.98
C ARG A 23 -17.95 -8.32 16.92
N THR A 24 -17.80 -7.55 18.00
CA THR A 24 -18.10 -6.13 18.01
C THR A 24 -17.18 -5.48 16.98
N SER A 25 -17.76 -5.13 15.82
CA SER A 25 -17.14 -4.24 14.86
C SER A 25 -16.77 -2.95 15.59
N PRO A 26 -15.55 -2.41 15.45
CA PRO A 26 -15.28 -1.06 15.91
C PRO A 26 -16.21 -0.14 15.14
N PHE A 27 -17.11 0.50 15.88
CA PHE A 27 -17.97 1.56 15.40
C PHE A 27 -17.06 2.73 15.00
N PHE A 28 -16.63 2.76 13.74
CA PHE A 28 -16.01 3.95 13.17
C PHE A 28 -17.07 5.04 13.18
N SER A 29 -16.80 6.11 13.91
CA SER A 29 -17.59 7.33 13.88
C SER A 29 -17.54 7.91 12.47
N THR A 30 -18.43 7.48 11.60
CA THR A 30 -18.78 8.22 10.40
C THR A 30 -19.42 9.52 10.88
N LYS A 31 -18.64 10.61 10.91
CA LYS A 31 -19.26 11.93 10.85
C LYS A 31 -20.14 11.90 9.60
N PRO A 32 -21.45 12.16 9.69
CA PRO A 32 -22.29 12.23 8.52
C PRO A 32 -21.71 13.29 7.59
N ILE A 33 -21.31 12.87 6.39
CA ILE A 33 -20.92 13.78 5.32
C ILE A 33 -22.17 14.60 5.03
N ASN A 34 -22.06 15.91 5.26
CA ASN A 34 -23.13 16.84 5.01
C ASN A 34 -23.46 16.78 3.50
N PRO A 35 -24.72 16.54 3.10
CA PRO A 35 -25.09 16.35 1.69
C PRO A 35 -24.89 17.60 0.80
N THR A 36 -24.40 18.70 1.38
CA THR A 36 -24.09 19.95 0.67
C THR A 36 -22.69 19.99 0.04
N ASN A 37 -21.79 19.01 0.33
CA ASN A 37 -20.45 18.97 -0.28
C ASN A 37 -20.39 18.22 -1.63
N TYR A 38 -21.49 17.62 -2.08
CA TYR A 38 -21.58 16.97 -3.40
C TYR A 38 -21.43 17.96 -4.57
N HIS A 39 -21.54 19.26 -4.34
CA HIS A 39 -21.52 20.29 -5.38
C HIS A 39 -20.15 20.91 -5.67
N LYS A 40 -19.06 20.41 -5.05
CA LYS A 40 -17.69 20.90 -5.32
C LYS A 40 -16.74 19.85 -5.91
N ILE A 41 -17.26 18.67 -6.26
CA ILE A 41 -16.49 17.52 -6.73
C ILE A 41 -16.80 17.33 -8.22
N GLN A 42 -16.02 17.91 -9.13
CA GLN A 42 -16.34 17.76 -10.57
C GLN A 42 -15.18 17.57 -11.55
N SER A 43 -13.90 17.52 -11.14
CA SER A 43 -12.84 17.23 -12.13
C SER A 43 -11.55 16.67 -11.55
N TYR A 44 -11.57 15.46 -11.00
CA TYR A 44 -10.33 14.71 -10.80
C TYR A 44 -10.47 13.28 -11.34
N THR A 45 -9.34 12.71 -11.75
CA THR A 45 -9.26 11.49 -12.55
C THR A 45 -9.97 10.31 -11.85
N TRP A 46 -10.70 9.52 -12.64
CA TRP A 46 -11.45 8.32 -12.22
C TRP A 46 -12.59 8.50 -11.21
N HIS A 47 -12.90 9.72 -10.74
CA HIS A 47 -14.05 9.97 -9.84
C HIS A 47 -15.35 9.32 -10.34
N GLU A 48 -15.59 9.40 -11.66
CA GLU A 48 -16.78 8.83 -12.31
C GLU A 48 -16.93 7.32 -12.14
N PHE A 49 -15.87 6.58 -11.79
CA PHE A 49 -15.95 5.14 -11.54
C PHE A 49 -16.77 4.80 -10.29
N GLY A 50 -17.04 5.78 -9.42
CA GLY A 50 -18.00 5.66 -8.31
C GLY A 50 -19.38 5.18 -8.75
N LYS A 51 -19.81 5.46 -9.99
CA LYS A 51 -21.11 5.00 -10.52
C LYS A 51 -21.16 3.51 -10.85
N PHE A 52 -20.03 2.81 -10.81
CA PHE A 52 -19.95 1.38 -11.11
C PHE A 52 -20.09 0.48 -9.88
N VAL A 53 -20.35 1.07 -8.70
CA VAL A 53 -20.67 0.28 -7.51
C VAL A 53 -21.84 -0.68 -7.81
N ASP A 54 -21.70 -1.93 -7.37
CA ASP A 54 -22.63 -3.03 -7.60
C ASP A 54 -22.79 -3.49 -9.06
N ALA A 55 -22.00 -2.96 -10.00
CA ALA A 55 -21.97 -3.49 -11.36
C ALA A 55 -21.40 -4.92 -11.38
N THR A 56 -22.03 -5.78 -12.18
CA THR A 56 -21.75 -7.20 -12.30
C THR A 56 -21.70 -7.63 -13.76
N ARG A 57 -21.18 -8.84 -13.99
CA ARG A 57 -21.09 -9.46 -15.32
C ARG A 57 -22.44 -9.39 -16.05
N GLY A 58 -22.40 -8.91 -17.28
CA GLY A 58 -23.58 -8.74 -18.15
C GLY A 58 -24.20 -7.34 -18.11
N ASN A 59 -23.86 -6.49 -17.13
CA ASN A 59 -24.28 -5.10 -17.17
C ASN A 59 -23.56 -4.34 -18.30
N LYS A 60 -24.28 -3.45 -18.99
CA LYS A 60 -23.70 -2.51 -19.96
C LYS A 60 -23.88 -1.09 -19.43
N ILE A 61 -22.78 -0.48 -19.00
CA ILE A 61 -22.80 0.82 -18.33
C ILE A 61 -21.79 1.73 -19.04
N ASN A 62 -22.22 2.93 -19.41
CA ASN A 62 -21.36 3.91 -20.06
C ASN A 62 -20.12 4.21 -19.21
N GLY A 63 -18.93 4.03 -19.80
CA GLY A 63 -17.63 4.28 -19.18
C GLY A 63 -16.92 3.05 -18.62
N ILE A 64 -17.53 1.86 -18.66
CA ILE A 64 -16.85 0.60 -18.30
C ILE A 64 -15.63 0.36 -19.21
N SER A 65 -15.67 0.84 -20.45
CA SER A 65 -14.51 0.84 -21.34
C SER A 65 -13.31 1.60 -20.75
N GLU A 66 -13.53 2.74 -20.09
CA GLU A 66 -12.47 3.51 -19.40
C GLU A 66 -11.96 2.77 -18.16
N LEU A 67 -12.84 2.10 -17.40
CA LEU A 67 -12.42 1.24 -16.30
C LEU A 67 -11.54 0.07 -16.80
N LYS A 68 -11.85 -0.50 -17.95
CA LYS A 68 -10.99 -1.52 -18.57
C LYS A 68 -9.63 -0.96 -18.99
N LYS A 69 -9.55 0.29 -19.46
CA LYS A 69 -8.26 0.97 -19.70
C LYS A 69 -7.45 1.13 -18.41
N TYR A 70 -8.09 1.45 -17.28
CA TYR A 70 -7.44 1.44 -15.97
C TYR A 70 -6.83 0.07 -15.66
N PHE A 71 -7.62 -1.01 -15.75
CA PHE A 71 -7.10 -2.36 -15.50
C PHE A 71 -6.01 -2.78 -16.48
N HIS A 72 -6.06 -2.29 -17.72
CA HIS A 72 -5.02 -2.50 -18.71
C HIS A 72 -3.72 -1.80 -18.32
N ARG A 73 -3.79 -0.50 -18.00
CA ARG A 73 -2.65 0.33 -17.56
C ARG A 73 -1.88 -0.34 -16.42
N PHE A 74 -2.59 -0.86 -15.42
CA PHE A 74 -1.96 -1.50 -14.26
C PHE A 74 -1.67 -3.01 -14.44
N GLY A 75 -1.88 -3.56 -15.64
CA GLY A 75 -1.46 -4.92 -16.01
C GLY A 75 -2.42 -6.05 -15.66
N TYR A 76 -3.62 -5.74 -15.16
CA TYR A 76 -4.66 -6.73 -14.82
C TYR A 76 -5.39 -7.27 -16.03
N LEU A 77 -5.52 -6.44 -17.07
CA LEU A 77 -6.25 -6.76 -18.29
C LEU A 77 -5.33 -6.67 -19.50
N LYS A 78 -5.15 -7.79 -20.21
CA LYS A 78 -4.39 -7.83 -21.46
C LYS A 78 -5.37 -7.81 -22.62
N MET A 79 -5.17 -6.90 -23.56
CA MET A 79 -5.85 -6.92 -24.85
C MET A 79 -4.91 -6.45 -25.94
N ASP A 80 -4.94 -7.16 -27.08
CA ASP A 80 -4.06 -6.90 -28.22
C ASP A 80 -4.51 -5.68 -29.06
N ASN A 81 -5.79 -5.29 -28.97
CA ASN A 81 -6.35 -4.09 -29.61
C ASN A 81 -7.15 -3.31 -28.54
N LEU A 82 -6.79 -2.06 -28.26
CA LEU A 82 -7.36 -1.19 -27.19
C LEU A 82 -8.87 -0.84 -27.31
N ASN A 83 -9.65 -1.62 -28.06
CA ASN A 83 -11.08 -1.44 -28.26
C ASN A 83 -11.89 -2.07 -27.12
N PHE A 84 -11.81 -1.47 -25.94
CA PHE A 84 -12.66 -1.86 -24.82
C PHE A 84 -14.11 -1.43 -25.04
N THR A 85 -15.05 -2.33 -24.79
CA THR A 85 -16.48 -2.04 -24.80
C THR A 85 -17.01 -1.76 -23.40
N ASP A 86 -18.13 -1.03 -23.30
CA ASP A 86 -18.86 -0.75 -22.05
C ASP A 86 -19.62 -1.94 -21.42
N LEU A 87 -19.46 -3.14 -21.97
CA LEU A 87 -19.97 -4.37 -21.36
C LEU A 87 -19.06 -4.79 -20.21
N PHE A 88 -19.62 -5.07 -19.02
CA PHE A 88 -18.94 -5.82 -17.98
C PHE A 88 -18.89 -7.29 -18.43
N ASP A 89 -17.76 -7.68 -19.01
CA ASP A 89 -17.52 -9.03 -19.52
C ASP A 89 -16.77 -9.90 -18.49
N ASP A 90 -16.61 -11.17 -18.83
CA ASP A 90 -15.82 -12.13 -18.07
C ASP A 90 -14.37 -11.68 -17.88
N HIS A 91 -13.77 -11.03 -18.88
CA HIS A 91 -12.39 -10.55 -18.81
C HIS A 91 -12.21 -9.47 -17.73
N LEU A 92 -13.14 -8.51 -17.63
CA LEU A 92 -13.15 -7.51 -16.56
C LEU A 92 -13.35 -8.15 -15.18
N GLU A 93 -14.25 -9.13 -15.05
CA GLU A 93 -14.43 -9.84 -13.78
C GLU A 93 -13.15 -10.54 -13.31
N HIS A 94 -12.45 -11.22 -14.23
CA HIS A 94 -11.17 -11.85 -13.92
C HIS A 94 -10.08 -10.84 -13.57
N ALA A 95 -10.04 -9.69 -14.25
CA ALA A 95 -9.12 -8.60 -13.92
C ALA A 95 -9.40 -8.03 -12.52
N LEU A 96 -10.68 -7.90 -12.15
CA LEU A 96 -11.12 -7.41 -10.85
C LEU A 96 -10.74 -8.36 -9.71
N ILE A 97 -10.93 -9.67 -9.90
CA ILE A 97 -10.51 -10.70 -8.93
C ILE A 97 -9.00 -10.58 -8.69
N LYS A 98 -8.19 -10.51 -9.76
CA LYS A 98 -6.74 -10.35 -9.65
C LYS A 98 -6.34 -9.07 -8.93
N TYR A 99 -7.07 -7.99 -9.16
CA TYR A 99 -6.86 -6.70 -8.48
C TYR A 99 -7.11 -6.81 -6.99
N GLN A 100 -8.24 -7.41 -6.60
CA GLN A 100 -8.57 -7.63 -5.20
C GLN A 100 -7.51 -8.51 -4.52
N GLU A 101 -7.10 -9.60 -5.15
CA GLU A 101 -6.02 -10.48 -4.65
C GLU A 101 -4.69 -9.72 -4.50
N LYS A 102 -4.29 -8.95 -5.52
CA LYS A 102 -3.00 -8.26 -5.55
C LYS A 102 -2.91 -7.15 -4.52
N LEU A 103 -4.01 -6.43 -4.25
CA LEU A 103 -4.04 -5.34 -3.28
C LEU A 103 -4.50 -5.77 -1.88
N GLY A 104 -4.69 -7.09 -1.64
CA GLY A 104 -5.09 -7.61 -0.34
C GLY A 104 -6.52 -7.24 0.06
N LEU A 105 -7.39 -6.95 -0.90
CA LEU A 105 -8.81 -6.70 -0.67
C LEU A 105 -9.56 -8.03 -0.48
N ILE A 106 -10.79 -7.93 0.04
CA ILE A 106 -11.70 -9.08 0.05
C ILE A 106 -12.04 -9.44 -1.41
N VAL A 107 -11.76 -10.68 -1.80
CA VAL A 107 -11.98 -11.16 -3.16
C VAL A 107 -13.47 -11.48 -3.34
N THR A 108 -14.20 -10.57 -3.96
CA THR A 108 -15.64 -10.69 -4.24
C THR A 108 -15.94 -10.89 -5.73
N GLY A 109 -15.01 -10.51 -6.61
CA GLY A 109 -15.24 -10.43 -8.05
C GLY A 109 -16.27 -9.37 -8.45
N LYS A 110 -16.62 -8.45 -7.55
CA LYS A 110 -17.63 -7.40 -7.77
C LYS A 110 -17.02 -6.03 -7.54
N LEU A 111 -17.56 -5.02 -8.21
CA LEU A 111 -17.25 -3.62 -7.95
C LEU A 111 -17.99 -3.17 -6.69
N ASP A 112 -17.64 -3.77 -5.54
CA ASP A 112 -18.15 -3.32 -4.25
C ASP A 112 -17.52 -1.97 -3.82
N GLU A 113 -18.12 -1.33 -2.81
CA GLU A 113 -17.71 0.00 -2.34
C GLU A 113 -16.21 0.08 -2.00
N ASN A 114 -15.67 -0.94 -1.33
CA ASN A 114 -14.25 -0.99 -0.95
C ASN A 114 -13.36 -1.07 -2.19
N THR A 115 -13.73 -1.90 -3.16
CA THR A 115 -12.97 -2.08 -4.40
C THR A 115 -13.01 -0.82 -5.26
N VAL A 116 -14.19 -0.20 -5.41
CA VAL A 116 -14.32 1.05 -6.17
C VAL A 116 -13.57 2.18 -5.46
N SER A 117 -13.67 2.29 -4.13
CA SER A 117 -12.90 3.26 -3.35
C SER A 117 -11.38 3.10 -3.53
N GLN A 118 -10.90 1.87 -3.65
CA GLN A 118 -9.48 1.60 -3.93
C GLN A 118 -9.10 1.94 -5.37
N ILE A 119 -9.98 1.66 -6.35
CA ILE A 119 -9.76 1.99 -7.77
C ILE A 119 -9.65 3.49 -8.00
N ILE A 120 -10.52 4.29 -7.37
CA ILE A 120 -10.53 5.76 -7.50
C ILE A 120 -9.44 6.43 -6.67
N SER A 121 -8.79 5.72 -5.75
CA SER A 121 -7.74 6.28 -4.93
C SER A 121 -6.53 6.65 -5.81
N PRO A 122 -5.96 7.85 -5.64
CA PRO A 122 -4.73 8.21 -6.33
C PRO A 122 -3.61 7.21 -6.02
N ARG A 123 -2.72 6.98 -7.00
CA ARG A 123 -1.72 5.92 -6.93
C ARG A 123 -0.49 6.17 -7.79
N CYS A 124 0.53 5.36 -7.57
CA CYS A 124 1.67 5.20 -8.47
C CYS A 124 1.23 4.64 -9.83
N GLY A 125 1.87 5.14 -10.89
CA GLY A 125 1.66 4.75 -12.28
C GLY A 125 2.33 3.44 -12.70
N VAL A 126 3.22 2.89 -11.86
CA VAL A 126 3.91 1.63 -12.14
C VAL A 126 2.92 0.44 -12.15
N SER A 127 3.09 -0.47 -13.11
CA SER A 127 2.27 -1.68 -13.21
C SER A 127 2.39 -2.59 -11.99
N ASP A 128 1.28 -3.16 -11.54
CA ASP A 128 1.24 -4.04 -10.36
C ASP A 128 1.84 -5.44 -10.62
N PHE A 129 1.96 -5.82 -11.90
CA PHE A 129 2.55 -7.10 -12.31
C PHE A 129 3.98 -6.91 -12.79
N ALA A 130 4.94 -7.08 -11.88
CA ALA A 130 6.28 -7.46 -12.27
C ALA A 130 6.24 -8.84 -12.97
N PRO A 131 6.87 -9.03 -14.14
CA PRO A 131 6.94 -10.34 -14.79
C PRO A 131 7.57 -11.37 -13.83
N LYS A 132 6.73 -12.28 -13.31
CA LYS A 132 7.02 -13.54 -12.60
C LYS A 132 8.29 -13.59 -11.74
N PHE A 133 8.14 -13.58 -10.41
CA PHE A 133 8.60 -14.61 -9.46
C PHE A 133 8.02 -14.26 -8.08
N MET A 134 6.77 -14.67 -7.81
CA MET A 134 6.21 -14.54 -6.45
C MET A 134 6.81 -15.61 -5.55
N HIS A 135 7.82 -15.24 -4.75
CA HIS A 135 8.15 -16.05 -3.59
C HIS A 135 7.04 -15.87 -2.54
N ALA A 136 6.10 -16.80 -2.53
CA ALA A 136 4.87 -16.85 -1.72
C ALA A 136 5.04 -16.81 -0.18
N LYS A 137 6.20 -16.40 0.35
CA LYS A 137 6.48 -16.27 1.78
C LYS A 137 6.94 -14.87 2.21
N ARG A 138 7.15 -13.95 1.27
CA ARG A 138 7.62 -12.59 1.55
C ARG A 138 6.54 -11.63 1.08
N HIS A 139 6.09 -10.75 1.96
CA HIS A 139 5.03 -9.79 1.67
C HIS A 139 5.50 -8.69 0.68
N TYR A 140 6.81 -8.44 0.61
CA TYR A 140 7.44 -7.51 -0.33
C TYR A 140 7.67 -8.11 -1.72
N ALA A 141 7.73 -7.24 -2.72
CA ALA A 141 7.89 -7.62 -4.13
C ALA A 141 9.09 -6.93 -4.80
N PHE A 142 9.57 -7.53 -5.88
CA PHE A 142 10.62 -6.98 -6.76
C PHE A 142 10.15 -6.96 -8.20
N PHE A 143 10.72 -6.08 -9.02
CA PHE A 143 10.63 -6.20 -10.47
C PHE A 143 11.26 -7.52 -10.95
N SER A 144 10.88 -7.95 -12.15
CA SER A 144 11.45 -9.14 -12.80
C SER A 144 12.97 -9.05 -12.83
N GLY A 145 13.66 -10.13 -12.45
CA GLY A 145 15.12 -10.17 -12.39
C GLY A 145 15.74 -9.51 -11.16
N ARG A 146 14.94 -8.98 -10.23
CA ARG A 146 15.40 -8.34 -8.98
C ARG A 146 16.48 -7.26 -9.24
N PRO A 147 16.20 -6.27 -10.11
CA PRO A 147 17.18 -5.28 -10.51
C PRO A 147 17.66 -4.48 -9.31
N ARG A 148 18.93 -4.10 -9.35
CA ARG A 148 19.58 -3.26 -8.33
C ARG A 148 20.69 -2.46 -9.00
N TRP A 149 21.07 -1.35 -8.39
CA TRP A 149 22.29 -0.65 -8.76
C TRP A 149 23.52 -1.52 -8.48
N SER A 150 24.23 -1.92 -9.53
CA SER A 150 25.34 -2.88 -9.47
C SER A 150 26.68 -2.15 -9.31
N ARG A 151 26.90 -1.57 -8.12
CA ARG A 151 28.13 -0.85 -7.76
C ARG A 151 28.86 -1.48 -6.58
N SER A 152 30.15 -1.17 -6.45
CA SER A 152 30.94 -1.49 -5.27
C SER A 152 30.41 -0.74 -4.04
N ILE A 153 30.41 -1.39 -2.88
CA ILE A 153 29.95 -0.82 -1.61
C ILE A 153 31.08 0.06 -1.01
N PRO A 154 30.77 1.24 -0.44
CA PRO A 154 29.45 1.85 -0.32
C PRO A 154 28.94 2.39 -1.67
N ILE A 155 27.67 2.16 -1.95
CA ILE A 155 27.05 2.63 -3.19
C ILE A 155 26.74 4.13 -3.03
N ILE A 156 27.27 4.95 -3.94
CA ILE A 156 26.93 6.37 -4.05
C ILE A 156 26.09 6.54 -5.31
N LEU A 157 24.87 7.03 -5.14
CA LEU A 157 23.98 7.42 -6.23
C LEU A 157 23.82 8.93 -6.24
N THR A 158 24.02 9.53 -7.40
CA THR A 158 23.78 10.96 -7.60
C THR A 158 22.35 11.21 -8.07
N TYR A 159 21.72 12.29 -7.61
CA TYR A 159 20.40 12.69 -8.10
C TYR A 159 20.37 14.17 -8.46
N ALA A 160 19.57 14.53 -9.46
CA ALA A 160 19.41 15.91 -9.89
C ALA A 160 17.97 16.19 -10.34
N PHE A 161 17.57 17.45 -10.25
CA PHE A 161 16.26 17.93 -10.68
C PHE A 161 16.35 18.53 -12.09
N SER A 162 15.36 18.25 -12.91
CA SER A 162 15.27 18.80 -14.27
C SER A 162 15.27 20.32 -14.22
N PRO A 163 16.06 20.99 -15.08
CA PRO A 163 16.01 22.44 -15.21
C PRO A 163 14.75 22.93 -15.93
N GLU A 164 14.10 22.06 -16.71
CA GLU A 164 12.98 22.40 -17.60
C GLU A 164 11.63 21.93 -17.06
N ASN A 165 11.59 20.71 -16.49
CA ASN A 165 10.36 20.06 -16.04
C ASN A 165 10.14 20.32 -14.55
N VAL A 166 9.58 21.50 -14.24
CA VAL A 166 9.42 22.03 -12.87
C VAL A 166 7.99 22.49 -12.59
N ILE A 167 7.64 22.59 -11.31
CA ILE A 167 6.41 23.23 -10.81
C ILE A 167 6.73 24.55 -10.11
N THR A 168 5.73 25.44 -10.03
CA THR A 168 5.84 26.74 -9.35
C THR A 168 5.06 26.82 -8.04
N SER A 169 4.24 25.81 -7.74
CA SER A 169 3.43 25.75 -6.50
C SER A 169 4.27 25.55 -5.24
N LEU A 170 5.46 24.96 -5.38
CA LEU A 170 6.43 24.79 -4.29
C LEU A 170 7.77 25.44 -4.67
N SER A 171 8.47 26.00 -3.69
CA SER A 171 9.82 26.51 -3.90
C SER A 171 10.82 25.36 -4.12
N LYS A 172 11.92 25.65 -4.82
CA LYS A 172 13.03 24.69 -5.01
C LYS A 172 13.55 24.15 -3.67
N SER A 173 13.56 24.97 -2.63
CA SER A 173 14.02 24.56 -1.28
C SER A 173 13.07 23.54 -0.65
N GLU A 174 11.76 23.75 -0.78
CA GLU A 174 10.73 22.83 -0.27
C GLU A 174 10.80 21.48 -0.98
N ILE A 175 10.88 21.48 -2.32
CA ILE A 175 11.03 20.26 -3.13
C ILE A 175 12.31 19.52 -2.74
N LYS A 176 13.47 20.19 -2.76
CA LYS A 176 14.74 19.57 -2.38
C LYS A 176 14.72 19.06 -0.93
N GLY A 177 14.05 19.77 -0.03
CA GLY A 177 13.87 19.36 1.36
C GLY A 177 13.09 18.05 1.50
N ALA A 178 11.97 17.91 0.79
CA ALA A 178 11.18 16.68 0.77
C ALA A 178 11.98 15.49 0.23
N PHE A 179 12.67 15.67 -0.90
CA PHE A 179 13.50 14.61 -1.50
C PHE A 179 14.69 14.21 -0.63
N ARG A 180 15.37 15.15 0.03
CA ARG A 180 16.45 14.83 0.97
C ARG A 180 15.95 13.92 2.11
N ARG A 181 14.76 14.19 2.65
CA ARG A 181 14.15 13.33 3.68
C ARG A 181 13.75 11.96 3.12
N ALA A 182 13.11 11.93 1.96
CA ALA A 182 12.74 10.68 1.26
C ALA A 182 13.95 9.77 0.98
N PHE A 183 15.06 10.32 0.47
CA PHE A 183 16.31 9.57 0.30
C PHE A 183 16.92 9.13 1.64
N SER A 184 16.80 9.95 2.68
CA SER A 184 17.32 9.62 4.01
C SER A 184 16.60 8.43 4.65
N HIS A 185 15.28 8.29 4.44
CA HIS A 185 14.51 7.13 4.91
C HIS A 185 15.14 5.83 4.38
N TRP A 186 15.38 5.74 3.07
CA TRP A 186 16.04 4.57 2.48
C TRP A 186 17.50 4.42 2.90
N ALA A 187 18.30 5.49 2.86
CA ALA A 187 19.72 5.45 3.26
C ALA A 187 19.92 4.99 4.71
N SER A 188 18.92 5.20 5.58
CA SER A 188 18.98 4.75 6.97
C SER A 188 18.98 3.22 7.14
N VAL A 189 18.47 2.47 6.16
CA VAL A 189 18.24 1.02 6.28
C VAL A 189 19.09 0.16 5.33
N ILE A 190 19.76 0.75 4.34
CA ILE A 190 20.67 0.07 3.39
C ILE A 190 22.01 0.81 3.24
N PRO A 191 23.10 0.14 2.78
CA PRO A 191 24.40 0.76 2.57
C PRO A 191 24.48 1.56 1.25
N VAL A 192 23.51 2.44 1.02
CA VAL A 192 23.43 3.34 -0.14
C VAL A 192 23.37 4.78 0.36
N THR A 193 24.19 5.64 -0.25
CA THR A 193 24.20 7.08 0.00
C THR A 193 23.73 7.83 -1.25
N PHE A 194 22.97 8.90 -1.04
CA PHE A 194 22.43 9.73 -2.10
C PHE A 194 23.05 11.12 -2.03
N SER A 195 23.53 11.62 -3.17
CA SER A 195 24.18 12.93 -3.27
C SER A 195 23.50 13.79 -4.33
N GLU A 196 23.07 14.99 -3.95
CA GLU A 196 22.50 15.94 -4.90
C GLU A 196 23.60 16.47 -5.84
N SER A 197 23.38 16.35 -7.15
CA SER A 197 24.25 16.89 -8.19
C SER A 197 23.60 18.09 -8.87
N ASN A 198 24.43 19.03 -9.31
CA ASN A 198 23.98 20.14 -10.19
C ASN A 198 24.02 19.73 -11.66
N ASP A 199 24.66 18.62 -12.00
CA ASP A 199 24.73 18.11 -13.36
C ASP A 199 23.60 17.11 -13.61
N TYR A 200 22.49 17.63 -14.13
CA TYR A 200 21.33 16.81 -14.47
C TYR A 200 21.63 15.77 -15.56
N GLY A 201 22.54 16.06 -16.51
CA GLY A 201 22.84 15.16 -17.62
C GLY A 201 23.51 13.87 -17.16
N PHE A 202 24.40 13.97 -16.19
CA PHE A 202 25.21 12.88 -15.66
C PHE A 202 24.72 12.28 -14.34
N ALA A 203 23.67 12.83 -13.73
CA ALA A 203 23.10 12.25 -12.52
C ALA A 203 22.55 10.84 -12.76
N ASP A 204 22.74 9.94 -11.79
CA ASP A 204 22.21 8.59 -11.83
C ASP A 204 20.68 8.59 -11.77
N ILE A 205 20.11 9.46 -10.94
CA ILE A 205 18.66 9.64 -10.76
C ILE A 205 18.26 11.03 -11.26
N LYS A 206 17.29 11.07 -12.16
CA LYS A 206 16.80 12.26 -12.85
C LYS A 206 15.33 12.49 -12.49
N ILE A 207 15.09 13.55 -11.74
CA ILE A 207 13.77 13.89 -11.20
C ILE A 207 13.16 15.03 -12.01
N GLY A 208 11.89 14.93 -12.39
CA GLY A 208 11.19 16.02 -13.07
C GLY A 208 9.67 15.94 -12.92
N PHE A 209 9.01 17.09 -13.08
CA PHE A 209 7.56 17.22 -13.04
C PHE A 209 7.03 17.40 -14.46
N TYR A 210 6.23 16.45 -14.94
CA TYR A 210 5.77 16.39 -16.33
C TYR A 210 4.25 16.49 -16.41
N LYS A 211 3.70 16.76 -17.60
CA LYS A 211 2.25 16.81 -17.85
C LYS A 211 1.92 15.91 -19.02
N GLY A 212 0.80 15.19 -18.94
CA GLY A 212 0.28 14.43 -20.07
C GLY A 212 1.31 13.47 -20.67
N ASP A 213 1.29 13.34 -21.99
CA ASP A 213 2.34 12.64 -22.72
C ASP A 213 3.67 13.41 -22.64
N HIS A 214 4.69 12.71 -22.15
CA HIS A 214 6.04 13.23 -21.96
C HIS A 214 7.10 12.28 -22.53
N GLY A 215 6.72 11.46 -23.51
CA GLY A 215 7.67 10.76 -24.39
C GLY A 215 8.27 9.47 -23.85
N ASP A 216 7.77 8.95 -22.72
CA ASP A 216 8.18 7.66 -22.16
C ASP A 216 7.16 6.53 -22.32
N GLY A 217 6.01 6.82 -22.94
CA GLY A 217 4.93 5.87 -23.16
C GLY A 217 3.93 5.74 -21.99
N GLU A 218 4.14 6.45 -20.88
CA GLU A 218 3.31 6.39 -19.69
C GLU A 218 2.72 7.79 -19.38
N PRO A 219 1.78 8.31 -20.20
CA PRO A 219 1.27 9.67 -20.04
C PRO A 219 0.59 9.88 -18.68
N PHE A 220 0.81 11.04 -18.09
CA PHE A 220 0.08 11.48 -16.90
C PHE A 220 -1.38 11.86 -17.24
N ASP A 221 -2.29 11.72 -16.27
CA ASP A 221 -3.73 11.81 -16.47
C ASP A 221 -4.41 13.03 -15.84
N GLY A 222 -3.65 13.90 -15.15
CA GLY A 222 -4.13 15.20 -14.68
C GLY A 222 -4.26 15.23 -13.17
N VAL A 223 -5.29 15.90 -12.66
CA VAL A 223 -5.46 16.04 -11.20
C VAL A 223 -5.92 14.72 -10.60
N LEU A 224 -5.17 14.20 -9.64
CA LEU A 224 -5.30 12.88 -9.06
C LEU A 224 -5.23 11.77 -10.13
N GLY A 225 -5.43 10.52 -9.71
CA GLY A 225 -5.22 9.36 -10.57
C GLY A 225 -3.78 8.89 -10.45
N VAL A 226 -2.95 9.09 -11.48
CA VAL A 226 -1.53 8.75 -11.44
C VAL A 226 -0.69 9.91 -10.93
N LEU A 227 -0.15 9.75 -9.71
CA LEU A 227 0.63 10.78 -9.04
C LEU A 227 2.06 10.93 -9.58
N ALA A 228 2.69 9.79 -9.89
CA ALA A 228 4.08 9.68 -10.28
C ALA A 228 4.37 8.29 -10.85
N HIS A 229 5.52 8.15 -11.50
CA HIS A 229 6.14 6.85 -11.75
C HIS A 229 7.66 6.95 -11.79
N ALA A 230 8.31 5.86 -11.43
CA ALA A 230 9.74 5.68 -11.56
C ALA A 230 10.10 4.36 -12.25
N PHE A 231 11.29 4.35 -12.85
CA PHE A 231 11.80 3.20 -13.59
C PHE A 231 12.82 2.45 -12.74
N SER A 232 12.71 1.12 -12.74
CA SER A 232 13.63 0.26 -12.00
C SER A 232 15.10 0.51 -12.39
N PRO A 233 16.07 0.18 -11.52
CA PRO A 233 17.48 0.30 -11.82
C PRO A 233 17.86 -0.35 -13.17
N GLU A 234 18.80 0.20 -13.93
CA GLU A 234 19.62 1.41 -13.65
C GLU A 234 19.14 2.65 -14.42
N THR A 235 17.85 2.69 -14.81
CA THR A 235 17.32 3.76 -15.68
C THR A 235 17.33 5.13 -15.00
N GLY A 236 17.01 5.18 -13.70
CA GLY A 236 17.12 6.39 -12.90
C GLY A 236 16.08 7.49 -13.19
N ARG A 237 15.09 7.25 -14.05
CA ARG A 237 14.04 8.23 -14.35
C ARG A 237 12.97 8.21 -13.25
N PHE A 238 12.66 9.40 -12.72
CA PHE A 238 11.61 9.63 -11.73
C PHE A 238 10.76 10.83 -12.16
N HIS A 239 9.54 10.55 -12.59
CA HIS A 239 8.60 11.53 -13.09
C HIS A 239 7.45 11.71 -12.09
N LEU A 240 7.06 12.96 -11.84
CA LEU A 240 5.89 13.33 -11.05
C LEU A 240 4.89 14.06 -11.93
N ASP A 241 3.60 13.87 -11.70
CA ASP A 241 2.58 14.63 -12.41
C ASP A 241 2.57 16.10 -11.91
N ALA A 242 2.84 17.03 -12.81
CA ALA A 242 2.85 18.46 -12.54
C ALA A 242 1.42 19.05 -12.42
N ALA A 243 0.37 18.28 -12.70
CA ALA A 243 -1.01 18.68 -12.50
C ALA A 243 -1.46 18.58 -11.03
N GLU A 244 -0.74 17.83 -10.20
CA GLU A 244 -1.13 17.59 -8.81
C GLU A 244 -0.93 18.80 -7.89
N THR A 245 -1.79 18.88 -6.88
CA THR A 245 -1.63 19.82 -5.77
C THR A 245 -0.61 19.27 -4.77
N TRP A 246 0.67 19.42 -5.09
CA TRP A 246 1.77 18.98 -4.23
C TRP A 246 1.88 19.80 -2.95
N ALA A 247 1.94 19.12 -1.81
CA ALA A 247 2.17 19.71 -0.51
C ALA A 247 3.40 19.10 0.18
N VAL A 248 4.14 19.94 0.91
CA VAL A 248 5.15 19.50 1.90
C VAL A 248 4.69 19.74 3.33
N ASP A 249 3.61 20.50 3.49
CA ASP A 249 2.99 20.86 4.75
C ASP A 249 1.49 21.09 4.55
N PHE A 250 0.70 20.15 5.09
CA PHE A 250 -0.76 20.17 5.08
C PHE A 250 -1.37 21.24 5.99
N ASP A 251 -0.56 21.89 6.83
CA ASP A 251 -0.99 23.07 7.56
C ASP A 251 -0.93 24.34 6.73
N ARG A 252 -0.10 24.36 5.67
CA ARG A 252 0.01 25.48 4.73
C ARG A 252 -0.86 25.28 3.50
N GLU A 253 -0.83 24.09 2.91
CA GLU A 253 -1.73 23.72 1.82
C GLU A 253 -3.02 23.11 2.41
N LYS A 254 -4.17 23.72 2.09
CA LYS A 254 -5.48 23.38 2.68
C LYS A 254 -6.43 22.70 1.70
N SER A 255 -6.06 22.53 0.43
CA SER A 255 -6.81 21.73 -0.53
C SER A 255 -7.04 20.32 0.01
N ASP A 256 -8.28 19.84 -0.13
CA ASP A 256 -8.66 18.47 0.22
C ASP A 256 -8.06 17.45 -0.78
N GLU A 257 -7.63 17.91 -1.95
CA GLU A 257 -6.92 17.13 -2.97
C GLU A 257 -5.39 17.12 -2.79
N ALA A 258 -4.86 17.79 -1.76
CA ALA A 258 -3.41 17.94 -1.58
C ALA A 258 -2.71 16.58 -1.37
N ILE A 259 -1.63 16.35 -2.11
CA ILE A 259 -0.82 15.13 -2.08
C ILE A 259 0.53 15.43 -1.42
N ASP A 260 0.92 14.60 -0.45
CA ASP A 260 2.20 14.75 0.25
C ASP A 260 3.37 14.33 -0.66
N LEU A 261 4.21 15.31 -1.03
CA LEU A 261 5.34 15.10 -1.94
C LEU A 261 6.39 14.14 -1.38
N GLU A 262 6.62 14.17 -0.07
CA GLU A 262 7.61 13.28 0.56
C GLU A 262 7.14 11.82 0.54
N SER A 263 5.85 11.58 0.75
CA SER A 263 5.25 10.24 0.71
C SER A 263 5.37 9.63 -0.68
N VAL A 264 4.99 10.37 -1.73
CA VAL A 264 5.17 9.91 -3.13
C VAL A 264 6.65 9.73 -3.44
N ALA A 265 7.51 10.67 -3.07
CA ALA A 265 8.95 10.53 -3.32
C ALA A 265 9.55 9.31 -2.62
N THR A 266 9.15 9.03 -1.39
CA THR A 266 9.64 7.85 -0.65
C THR A 266 9.20 6.57 -1.36
N HIS A 267 7.97 6.50 -1.86
CA HIS A 267 7.46 5.38 -2.67
C HIS A 267 8.27 5.18 -3.96
N GLU A 268 8.37 6.21 -4.80
CA GLU A 268 9.03 6.12 -6.11
C GLU A 268 10.55 5.82 -5.98
N ILE A 269 11.19 6.29 -4.91
CA ILE A 269 12.59 5.91 -4.63
C ILE A 269 12.72 4.40 -4.36
N GLY A 270 11.71 3.75 -3.77
CA GLY A 270 11.69 2.30 -3.65
C GLY A 270 11.73 1.59 -5.00
N HIS A 271 11.00 2.11 -6.00
CA HIS A 271 11.08 1.63 -7.38
C HIS A 271 12.44 1.90 -8.03
N LEU A 272 13.00 3.10 -7.85
CA LEU A 272 14.36 3.44 -8.30
C LEU A 272 15.43 2.52 -7.70
N LEU A 273 15.15 1.87 -6.57
CA LEU A 273 16.04 0.91 -5.94
C LEU A 273 15.69 -0.54 -6.27
N GLY A 274 14.58 -0.83 -6.96
CA GLY A 274 14.24 -2.15 -7.49
C GLY A 274 13.08 -2.87 -6.79
N LEU A 275 12.41 -2.23 -5.83
CA LEU A 275 11.20 -2.76 -5.23
C LEU A 275 10.01 -2.64 -6.19
N ALA A 276 9.10 -3.60 -6.12
CA ALA A 276 7.79 -3.52 -6.78
C ALA A 276 6.68 -3.34 -5.72
N HIS A 277 5.46 -3.07 -6.18
CA HIS A 277 4.31 -2.89 -5.29
C HIS A 277 4.03 -4.12 -4.40
N THR A 278 3.78 -3.83 -3.13
CA THR A 278 3.35 -4.79 -2.11
C THR A 278 1.83 -4.79 -1.91
N SER A 279 1.30 -5.88 -1.36
CA SER A 279 -0.11 -5.97 -0.95
C SER A 279 -0.33 -5.48 0.49
N VAL A 280 0.72 -5.07 1.19
CA VAL A 280 0.67 -4.60 2.59
C VAL A 280 0.25 -3.13 2.62
N GLN A 281 -0.99 -2.86 3.01
CA GLN A 281 -1.60 -1.53 2.88
C GLN A 281 -0.87 -0.44 3.67
N GLU A 282 -0.25 -0.76 4.80
CA GLU A 282 0.50 0.18 5.63
C GLU A 282 1.92 0.47 5.12
N ALA A 283 2.46 -0.38 4.24
CA ALA A 283 3.82 -0.26 3.71
C ALA A 283 3.92 0.88 2.71
N VAL A 284 5.09 1.53 2.66
CA VAL A 284 5.36 2.63 1.74
C VAL A 284 5.15 2.18 0.30
N MET A 285 5.57 0.95 -0.05
CA MET A 285 5.43 0.40 -1.41
C MET A 285 4.01 -0.05 -1.79
N PHE A 286 2.99 0.18 -0.97
CA PHE A 286 1.60 -0.01 -1.42
C PHE A 286 1.26 1.06 -2.45
N PRO A 287 0.61 0.71 -3.59
CA PRO A 287 0.53 1.61 -4.74
C PRO A 287 -0.28 2.88 -4.53
N SER A 288 -1.26 2.88 -3.63
CA SER A 288 -2.16 4.02 -3.45
C SER A 288 -1.78 4.90 -2.26
N LEU A 289 -2.01 6.20 -2.44
CA LEU A 289 -1.87 7.23 -1.42
C LEU A 289 -3.10 8.13 -1.48
N ARG A 290 -3.82 8.27 -0.37
CA ARG A 290 -5.00 9.14 -0.35
C ARG A 290 -4.58 10.61 -0.24
N PRO A 291 -5.41 11.54 -0.77
CA PRO A 291 -5.22 12.95 -0.46
C PRO A 291 -5.16 13.17 1.06
N ARG A 292 -4.32 14.13 1.49
CA ARG A 292 -4.10 14.45 2.91
C ARG A 292 -3.45 13.33 3.74
N GLU A 293 -3.04 12.22 3.14
CA GLU A 293 -2.34 11.14 3.81
C GLU A 293 -0.82 11.39 3.82
N LYS A 294 -0.16 11.03 4.93
CA LYS A 294 1.31 10.97 5.02
C LYS A 294 1.76 9.54 5.23
N LYS A 295 2.69 9.07 4.41
CA LYS A 295 3.18 7.70 4.39
C LYS A 295 4.68 7.65 4.09
N VAL A 296 5.44 8.21 5.03
CA VAL A 296 6.90 8.36 4.91
C VAL A 296 7.69 7.30 5.69
N ASP A 297 7.05 6.69 6.70
CA ASP A 297 7.71 5.73 7.59
C ASP A 297 7.80 4.35 6.94
N LEU A 298 9.02 3.91 6.62
CA LEU A 298 9.28 2.56 6.11
C LEU A 298 8.77 1.51 7.11
N LYS A 299 7.97 0.57 6.62
CA LYS A 299 7.48 -0.56 7.41
C LYS A 299 8.40 -1.76 7.24
N MET A 300 8.18 -2.76 8.09
CA MET A 300 8.97 -3.99 8.08
C MET A 300 8.97 -4.69 6.70
N ASP A 301 7.87 -4.55 5.95
CA ASP A 301 7.79 -5.05 4.57
C ASP A 301 8.80 -4.35 3.64
N ASP A 302 8.80 -3.01 3.66
CA ASP A 302 9.71 -2.18 2.87
C ASP A 302 11.18 -2.46 3.23
N ILE A 303 11.48 -2.51 4.53
CA ILE A 303 12.83 -2.70 5.07
C ILE A 303 13.39 -4.09 4.69
N LYS A 304 12.61 -5.15 4.94
CA LYS A 304 13.05 -6.51 4.57
C LYS A 304 13.16 -6.67 3.05
N GLY A 305 12.31 -6.00 2.29
CA GLY A 305 12.37 -5.98 0.83
C GLY A 305 13.68 -5.37 0.35
N ILE A 306 13.98 -4.16 0.80
CA ILE A 306 15.15 -3.43 0.31
C ILE A 306 16.47 -4.04 0.76
N GLN A 307 16.54 -4.53 2.00
CA GLN A 307 17.73 -5.20 2.53
C GLN A 307 17.99 -6.54 1.83
N ALA A 308 16.97 -7.19 1.27
CA ALA A 308 17.16 -8.38 0.46
C ALA A 308 17.80 -8.10 -0.92
N LEU A 309 17.91 -6.82 -1.34
CA LEU A 309 18.65 -6.38 -2.53
C LEU A 309 20.03 -5.81 -2.20
N TYR A 310 20.15 -5.03 -1.12
CA TYR A 310 21.35 -4.24 -0.83
C TYR A 310 22.10 -4.64 0.45
N GLY A 311 21.51 -5.50 1.28
CA GLY A 311 21.96 -5.75 2.65
C GLY A 311 21.53 -4.65 3.63
N SER A 312 21.76 -4.89 4.93
CA SER A 312 21.46 -3.91 5.98
C SER A 312 22.53 -2.84 6.07
N ASN A 313 22.12 -1.61 6.39
CA ASN A 313 23.07 -0.58 6.83
C ASN A 313 23.72 -1.02 8.15
N PRO A 314 25.07 -0.98 8.27
CA PRO A 314 25.76 -1.35 9.52
C PRO A 314 25.32 -0.55 10.76
N ASN A 315 24.79 0.65 10.57
CA ASN A 315 24.31 1.52 11.65
C ASN A 315 22.79 1.38 11.91
N PHE A 316 22.10 0.49 11.20
CA PHE A 316 20.68 0.26 11.39
C PHE A 316 20.44 -0.62 12.63
N ASN A 317 19.50 -0.21 13.49
CA ASN A 317 19.14 -0.93 14.70
C ASN A 317 17.68 -1.44 14.63
N ASP A 318 17.53 -2.73 14.34
CA ASP A 318 16.24 -3.42 14.18
C ASP A 318 15.36 -3.38 15.44
N GLN A 319 15.94 -3.22 16.64
CA GLN A 319 15.22 -3.38 17.91
C GLN A 319 14.13 -2.31 18.13
N ALA A 320 14.35 -1.09 17.63
CA ALA A 320 13.41 0.02 17.81
C ALA A 320 12.08 -0.18 17.03
N LEU A 321 12.11 -0.90 15.90
CA LEU A 321 10.94 -1.13 15.06
C LEU A 321 10.12 -2.35 15.49
N SER A 322 10.78 -3.35 16.09
CA SER A 322 10.07 -4.51 16.64
C SER A 322 9.19 -4.12 17.83
N GLU A 323 9.58 -3.15 18.64
CA GLU A 323 8.82 -2.70 19.81
C GLU A 323 7.55 -1.93 19.43
N SER A 324 7.59 -1.11 18.37
CA SER A 324 6.40 -0.40 17.87
C SER A 324 5.34 -1.37 17.34
N ASP A 325 5.75 -2.38 16.58
CA ASP A 325 4.83 -3.37 15.99
C ASP A 325 4.26 -4.34 17.05
N THR A 326 5.06 -4.66 18.08
CA THR A 326 4.58 -5.47 19.21
C THR A 326 3.61 -4.67 20.07
N SER A 327 3.76 -3.35 20.21
CA SER A 327 2.81 -2.50 20.94
C SER A 327 1.45 -2.40 20.25
N ILE A 328 1.41 -2.37 18.91
CA ILE A 328 0.19 -2.36 18.10
C ILE A 328 -0.53 -3.71 18.21
N ASN A 329 0.22 -4.82 18.18
CA ASN A 329 -0.34 -6.17 18.32
C ASN A 329 -0.78 -6.52 19.75
N ASN A 330 -0.17 -5.92 20.78
CA ASN A 330 -0.56 -6.12 22.18
C ASN A 330 -1.87 -5.39 22.57
N GLY A 331 -2.43 -4.55 21.69
CA GLY A 331 -3.75 -3.95 21.87
C GLY A 331 -4.92 -4.94 21.74
N VAL A 332 -4.67 -6.16 21.23
CA VAL A 332 -5.69 -7.21 21.04
C VAL A 332 -5.14 -8.57 21.48
N ALA A 333 -4.79 -8.75 22.77
CA ALA A 333 -4.88 -10.04 23.48
C ALA A 333 -4.44 -9.93 24.95
N LEU A 334 -5.42 -10.04 25.85
CA LEU A 334 -5.41 -10.76 27.13
C LEU A 334 -4.22 -10.57 28.10
N ARG A 335 -4.54 -9.90 29.22
CA ARG A 335 -4.20 -10.24 30.62
C ARG A 335 -3.30 -11.48 30.76
N LYS A 336 -2.00 -11.27 30.93
CA LYS A 336 -1.13 -12.25 31.59
C LYS A 336 -1.50 -12.31 33.08
N ARG A 337 -2.13 -13.41 33.52
CA ARG A 337 -2.13 -13.79 34.94
C ARG A 337 -0.72 -14.26 35.30
N PRO A 338 -0.19 -13.92 36.50
CA PRO A 338 1.13 -14.38 36.92
C PRO A 338 1.10 -15.88 37.20
N PHE A 339 2.18 -16.53 36.79
CA PHE A 339 2.45 -17.96 36.89
C PHE A 339 2.71 -18.32 38.37
N THR A 340 1.74 -18.94 39.04
CA THR A 340 1.93 -19.53 40.36
C THR A 340 2.49 -20.93 40.23
N TRP A 341 3.65 -21.16 40.85
CA TRP A 341 4.23 -22.48 41.08
C TRP A 341 3.24 -23.40 41.81
N SER A 342 2.99 -24.60 41.27
CA SER A 342 2.52 -25.74 42.06
C SER A 342 3.02 -27.04 41.45
N ASN A 343 3.83 -27.73 42.23
CA ASN A 343 4.30 -29.11 42.13
C ASN A 343 3.25 -30.07 41.53
N PHE A 344 3.69 -31.05 40.74
CA PHE A 344 3.43 -32.49 40.94
C PHE A 344 4.08 -33.28 39.79
N ILE A 345 4.89 -34.29 40.15
CA ILE A 345 5.04 -35.63 39.53
C ILE A 345 6.47 -36.13 39.80
N LEU A 346 6.58 -37.06 40.76
CA LEU A 346 7.63 -38.08 40.73
C LEU A 346 7.03 -39.37 41.30
N PHE A 347 6.62 -40.28 40.42
CA PHE A 347 6.44 -41.69 40.75
C PHE A 347 7.44 -42.48 39.90
N LEU A 348 8.46 -42.96 40.59
CA LEU A 348 9.57 -43.76 40.08
C LEU A 348 9.10 -45.22 39.91
N ILE A 349 9.27 -45.76 38.71
CA ILE A 349 9.02 -47.17 38.41
C ILE A 349 10.14 -48.02 39.02
N LEU A 350 9.75 -48.93 39.90
CA LEU A 350 10.58 -50.03 40.42
C LEU A 350 10.79 -51.08 39.32
N SER A 351 12.05 -51.37 39.01
CA SER A 351 12.51 -52.67 38.49
C SER A 351 14.03 -52.74 38.58
N ILE A 352 14.55 -53.61 39.47
CA ILE A 352 15.55 -54.66 39.21
C ILE A 352 16.29 -55.08 40.50
N ALA A 353 16.05 -56.35 40.85
CA ALA A 353 16.94 -57.36 41.44
C ALA A 353 17.44 -57.31 42.89
N MET A 354 17.21 -58.48 43.52
CA MET A 354 17.73 -59.10 44.75
C MET A 354 17.06 -58.75 46.07
#